data_AF-A0AAP2GSL0-F1
#
_entry.id   AF-A0AAP2GSL0-F1
#
_cell.length_a   1.000
_cell.length_b   1.000
_cell.length_c   1.000
_cell.angle_alpha   90.00
_cell.angle_beta   90.00
_cell.angle_gamma   90.00
#
_symmetry.space_group_name_H-M   'P 1'
#
loop_
_entity.id
_entity.type
_entity.pdbx_description
1 polymer ?
#
loop_
_entity_poly.entity_id
_entity_poly.type
_entity_poly.pdbx_seq_one_letter_code
_entity_poly.pdbx_strand_id
1 'polypeptide(L)'
;MTTEPLNLKVQYRNADGSLTNNEGKPYLKIVNTGTTAVPYNQVTARYWITPENFKGSLGMWIDYAPLGNSKVIMKYVSLSTPGVNALGYIEYSFTTSAGSLAAGGNSGEIQSRYANTDWSTFNEANDHSIGTNSPYADKSTITLYRNGVLVWGTEPLTEAPVIKLKIFSARRAICFQYHPDGFTPAYLYGDGATTKGILKKLPSDYRTFAPCKSPPRPPRLTT
;
A
#
# COMPACT_ATOMS: atom_id res chain seq x y z
N MET A 1 -20.53 11.00 32.85
CA MET A 1 -19.26 10.28 32.63
C MET A 1 -18.61 10.88 31.41
N THR A 2 -17.45 11.50 31.56
CA THR A 2 -16.63 11.98 30.45
C THR A 2 -15.94 10.78 29.82
N THR A 3 -16.20 10.51 28.55
CA THR A 3 -15.44 9.52 27.80
C THR A 3 -14.07 10.14 27.52
N GLU A 4 -13.05 9.73 28.28
CA GLU A 4 -11.68 10.16 28.02
C GLU A 4 -11.27 9.71 26.61
N PRO A 5 -10.70 10.61 25.78
CA PRO A 5 -10.30 10.26 24.43
C PRO A 5 -9.21 9.18 24.48
N LEU A 6 -9.35 8.17 23.62
CA LEU A 6 -8.32 7.17 23.43
C LEU A 6 -7.10 7.84 22.77
N ASN A 7 -6.02 7.98 23.52
CA ASN A 7 -4.80 8.59 23.01
C ASN A 7 -3.77 7.49 22.70
N LEU A 8 -3.71 7.09 21.42
CA LEU A 8 -2.67 6.22 20.89
C LEU A 8 -1.85 7.00 19.85
N LYS A 9 -0.59 6.61 19.67
CA LYS A 9 0.25 7.11 18.57
C LYS A 9 1.24 6.06 18.08
N VAL A 10 1.76 6.26 16.87
CA VAL A 10 2.85 5.47 16.31
C VAL A 10 4.13 6.27 16.30
N GLN A 11 5.19 5.65 16.79
CA GLN A 11 6.55 6.07 16.50
C GLN A 11 7.17 5.14 15.48
N TYR A 12 7.92 5.72 14.56
CA TYR A 12 8.53 5.05 13.42
C TYR A 12 10.03 5.30 13.40
N ARG A 13 10.78 4.26 13.03
CA ARG A 13 12.17 4.37 12.61
C ARG A 13 12.30 3.66 11.26
N ASN A 14 12.94 4.31 10.30
CA ASN A 14 13.40 3.61 9.12
C ASN A 14 14.68 2.86 9.49
N ALA A 15 14.63 1.53 9.49
CA ALA A 15 15.81 0.71 9.72
C ALA A 15 16.60 0.42 8.44
N ASP A 16 16.13 0.93 7.30
CA ASP A 16 16.86 0.97 6.06
C ASP A 16 17.65 2.28 5.91
N GLY A 17 18.81 2.20 5.25
CA GLY A 17 19.64 3.35 4.90
C GLY A 17 19.40 3.84 3.46
N SER A 18 18.61 3.11 2.68
CA SER A 18 18.29 3.41 1.28
C SER A 18 16.78 3.45 1.08
N LEU A 19 16.31 4.34 0.19
CA LEU A 19 14.93 4.33 -0.31
C LEU A 19 14.78 3.49 -1.59
N THR A 20 15.86 2.83 -2.01
CA THR A 20 15.89 1.94 -3.17
C THR A 20 16.63 0.68 -2.78
N ASN A 21 15.88 -0.37 -2.46
CA ASN A 21 16.37 -1.65 -1.96
C ASN A 21 15.35 -2.75 -2.33
N ASN A 22 15.64 -4.01 -1.98
CA ASN A 22 14.71 -5.12 -2.17
C ASN A 22 13.91 -5.49 -0.90
N GLU A 23 14.02 -4.69 0.17
CA GLU A 23 13.36 -4.92 1.44
C GLU A 23 13.00 -3.59 2.12
N GLY A 24 11.71 -3.34 2.37
CA GLY A 24 11.34 -2.25 3.27
C GLY A 24 11.42 -2.68 4.73
N LYS A 25 11.97 -1.82 5.60
CA LYS A 25 12.19 -2.12 7.04
C LYS A 25 11.50 -1.13 7.99
N PRO A 26 10.15 -1.09 8.00
CA PRO A 26 9.41 -0.13 8.80
C PRO A 26 9.30 -0.56 10.26
N TYR A 27 10.15 0.00 11.14
CA TYR A 27 10.11 -0.38 12.54
C TYR A 27 9.14 0.52 13.31
N LEU A 28 8.24 -0.09 14.06
CA LEU A 28 7.15 0.61 14.76
C LEU A 28 7.26 0.52 16.27
N LYS A 29 6.72 1.53 16.97
CA LYS A 29 6.30 1.45 18.37
C LYS A 29 4.90 2.02 18.48
N ILE A 30 3.99 1.27 19.10
CA ILE A 30 2.67 1.77 19.44
C ILE A 30 2.76 2.31 20.87
N VAL A 31 2.38 3.57 21.06
CA VAL A 31 2.44 4.26 22.35
C VAL A 31 1.03 4.59 22.78
N ASN A 32 0.70 4.27 24.03
CA ASN A 32 -0.53 4.67 24.68
C ASN A 32 -0.24 5.87 25.58
N THR A 33 -0.67 7.04 25.14
CA THR A 33 -0.55 8.30 25.89
C THR A 33 -1.80 8.58 26.73
N GLY A 34 -2.77 7.67 26.73
CA GLY A 34 -3.96 7.73 27.56
C GLY A 34 -3.74 7.17 28.97
N THR A 35 -4.79 7.26 29.77
CA THR A 35 -4.82 6.84 31.18
C THR A 35 -5.40 5.44 31.40
N THR A 36 -5.85 4.77 30.33
CA THR A 36 -6.46 3.43 30.38
C THR A 36 -5.69 2.47 29.49
N ALA A 37 -5.52 1.23 29.95
CA ALA A 37 -4.90 0.17 29.15
C ALA A 37 -5.78 -0.21 27.95
N VAL A 38 -5.15 -0.57 26.83
CA VAL A 38 -5.83 -0.94 25.58
C VAL A 38 -5.46 -2.38 25.21
N PRO A 39 -6.44 -3.29 25.05
CA PRO A 39 -6.16 -4.64 24.54
C PRO A 39 -5.54 -4.58 23.14
N TYR A 40 -4.43 -5.28 22.93
CA TYR A 40 -3.72 -5.25 21.64
C TYR A 40 -4.57 -5.77 20.49
N ASN A 41 -5.40 -6.79 20.72
CA ASN A 41 -6.28 -7.37 19.72
C ASN A 41 -7.39 -6.43 19.24
N GLN A 42 -7.57 -5.27 19.88
CA GLN A 42 -8.45 -4.21 19.41
C GLN A 42 -7.72 -3.20 18.51
N VAL A 43 -6.39 -3.24 18.45
CA VAL A 43 -5.56 -2.26 17.76
C VAL A 43 -5.04 -2.83 16.45
N THR A 44 -5.10 -2.03 15.38
CA THR A 44 -4.34 -2.28 14.17
C THR A 44 -3.52 -1.06 13.77
N ALA A 45 -2.36 -1.28 13.15
CA ALA A 45 -1.56 -0.24 12.52
C ALA A 45 -1.49 -0.45 11.01
N ARG A 46 -1.48 0.61 10.21
CA ARG A 46 -1.35 0.51 8.75
C ARG A 46 -0.18 1.35 8.25
N TYR A 47 0.75 0.69 7.56
CA TYR A 47 1.87 1.29 6.84
C TYR A 47 1.54 1.29 5.35
N TRP A 48 1.30 2.47 4.78
CA TRP A 48 0.76 2.71 3.45
C TRP A 48 1.87 2.79 2.42
N ILE A 49 1.76 1.99 1.35
CA ILE A 49 2.83 1.75 0.38
C ILE A 49 2.31 1.62 -1.06
N THR A 50 3.21 1.77 -2.02
CA THR A 50 3.07 1.44 -3.43
C THR A 50 4.05 0.32 -3.80
N PRO A 51 3.72 -0.97 -3.60
CA PRO A 51 4.66 -2.05 -3.88
C PRO A 51 4.91 -2.17 -5.39
N GLU A 52 6.11 -1.79 -5.85
CA GLU A 52 6.52 -2.01 -7.23
C GLU A 52 6.59 -3.51 -7.54
N ASN A 53 6.28 -3.89 -8.79
CA ASN A 53 6.32 -5.29 -9.27
C ASN A 53 5.45 -6.27 -8.47
N PHE A 54 4.45 -5.79 -7.73
CA PHE A 54 3.56 -6.63 -6.93
C PHE A 54 2.91 -7.78 -7.75
N LYS A 55 3.11 -9.03 -7.32
CA LYS A 55 2.57 -10.25 -7.98
C LYS A 55 1.43 -10.91 -7.20
N GLY A 56 0.68 -10.13 -6.44
CA GLY A 56 -0.48 -10.61 -5.67
C GLY A 56 -0.17 -10.94 -4.21
N SER A 57 1.10 -10.98 -3.81
CA SER A 57 1.52 -11.10 -2.42
C SER A 57 2.88 -10.46 -2.16
N LEU A 58 3.18 -10.22 -0.88
CA LEU A 58 4.48 -9.80 -0.37
C LEU A 58 4.97 -10.83 0.64
N GLY A 59 6.28 -11.05 0.69
CA GLY A 59 6.92 -11.66 1.85
C GLY A 59 6.93 -10.64 2.98
N MET A 60 6.51 -11.04 4.18
CA MET A 60 6.43 -10.16 5.35
C MET A 60 6.89 -10.92 6.60
N TRP A 61 7.70 -10.27 7.43
CA TRP A 61 8.29 -10.91 8.61
C TRP A 61 8.34 -9.94 9.78
N ILE A 62 8.16 -10.51 10.97
CA ILE A 62 8.48 -9.86 12.25
C ILE A 62 9.79 -10.46 12.71
N ASP A 63 10.87 -9.68 12.63
CA ASP A 63 12.19 -10.12 13.04
C ASP A 63 12.31 -10.12 14.57
N TYR A 64 11.70 -9.12 15.21
CA TYR A 64 11.71 -8.99 16.66
C TYR A 64 10.52 -8.16 17.16
N ALA A 65 9.88 -8.64 18.22
CA ALA A 65 8.96 -7.85 19.03
C ALA A 65 9.03 -8.31 20.49
N PRO A 66 9.16 -7.40 21.48
CA PRO A 66 9.13 -7.76 22.91
C PRO A 66 7.84 -8.47 23.34
N LEU A 67 6.74 -8.22 22.65
CA LEU A 67 5.47 -8.92 22.89
C LEU A 67 5.47 -10.38 22.39
N GLY A 68 6.45 -10.75 21.57
CA GLY A 68 6.61 -12.05 20.90
C GLY A 68 6.26 -11.98 19.42
N ASN A 69 7.15 -12.42 18.54
CA ASN A 69 6.99 -12.30 17.08
C ASN A 69 5.69 -12.93 16.57
N SER A 70 5.33 -14.12 17.06
CA SER A 70 4.11 -14.84 16.67
C SER A 70 2.81 -14.15 17.09
N LYS A 71 2.89 -13.09 17.90
CA LYS A 71 1.75 -12.32 18.36
C LYS A 71 1.47 -11.08 17.53
N VAL A 72 2.38 -10.73 16.61
CA VAL A 72 2.18 -9.67 15.61
C VAL A 72 1.93 -10.35 14.27
N ILE A 73 0.80 -10.04 13.64
CA ILE A 73 0.41 -10.58 12.34
C ILE A 73 0.48 -9.45 11.32
N MET A 74 1.19 -9.68 10.23
CA MET A 74 1.27 -8.76 9.09
C MET A 74 0.40 -9.26 7.93
N LYS A 75 -0.31 -8.33 7.30
CA LYS A 75 -1.09 -8.61 6.08
C LYS A 75 -1.01 -7.41 5.13
N TYR A 76 -0.74 -7.65 3.86
CA TYR A 76 -0.92 -6.64 2.83
C TYR A 76 -2.39 -6.60 2.38
N VAL A 77 -2.93 -5.40 2.25
CA VAL A 77 -4.29 -5.14 1.76
C VAL A 77 -4.21 -4.11 0.64
N SER A 78 -4.56 -4.52 -0.58
CA SER A 78 -4.71 -3.59 -1.70
C SER A 78 -5.94 -2.72 -1.53
N LEU A 79 -5.84 -1.45 -1.91
CA LEU A 79 -7.00 -0.56 -1.99
C LEU A 79 -7.79 -0.81 -3.27
N SER A 80 -9.12 -0.76 -3.17
CA SER A 80 -9.98 -0.74 -4.36
C SER A 80 -9.86 0.56 -5.13
N THR A 81 -9.60 1.67 -4.43
CA THR A 81 -9.29 2.97 -5.02
C THR A 81 -7.94 3.43 -4.47
N PRO A 82 -6.91 3.56 -5.34
CA PRO A 82 -5.61 4.06 -4.92
C PRO A 82 -5.69 5.42 -4.21
N GLY A 83 -4.83 5.59 -3.21
CA GLY A 83 -4.54 6.88 -2.60
C GLY A 83 -3.26 7.47 -3.19
N VAL A 84 -3.04 8.76 -2.92
CA VAL A 84 -1.81 9.45 -3.28
C VAL A 84 -0.67 8.73 -2.58
N ASN A 85 0.28 8.20 -3.35
CA ASN A 85 1.43 7.46 -2.82
C ASN A 85 1.03 6.21 -2.00
N ALA A 86 -0.12 5.60 -2.30
CA ALA A 86 -0.56 4.36 -1.65
C ALA A 86 -1.47 3.51 -2.55
N LEU A 87 -0.98 2.34 -2.97
CA LEU A 87 -1.79 1.32 -3.65
C LEU A 87 -2.40 0.32 -2.67
N GLY A 88 -1.88 0.31 -1.43
CA GLY A 88 -2.31 -0.58 -0.37
C GLY A 88 -1.63 -0.22 0.95
N TYR A 89 -1.80 -1.09 1.93
CA TYR A 89 -1.13 -0.98 3.21
C TYR A 89 -0.72 -2.35 3.76
N ILE A 90 0.35 -2.35 4.53
CA ILE A 90 0.71 -3.44 5.44
C ILE A 90 0.01 -3.18 6.76
N GLU A 91 -0.93 -4.05 7.11
CA GLU A 91 -1.64 -4.05 8.39
C GLU A 91 -0.89 -4.88 9.41
N TYR A 92 -0.62 -4.30 10.57
CA TYR A 92 -0.17 -4.98 11.77
C TYR A 92 -1.38 -5.19 12.66
N SER A 93 -1.67 -6.44 12.99
CA SER A 93 -2.69 -6.83 13.96
C SER A 93 -2.07 -7.71 15.03
N PHE A 94 -2.76 -7.87 16.16
CA PHE A 94 -2.22 -8.56 17.32
C PHE A 94 -3.14 -9.67 17.81
N THR A 95 -2.55 -10.78 18.22
CA THR A 95 -3.32 -11.90 18.79
C THR A 95 -3.89 -11.54 20.16
N THR A 96 -4.90 -12.27 20.61
CA THR A 96 -5.44 -12.14 21.98
C THR A 96 -4.37 -12.38 23.05
N SER A 97 -3.40 -13.27 22.79
CA SER A 97 -2.29 -13.58 23.69
C SER A 97 -1.22 -12.48 23.77
N ALA A 98 -1.34 -11.40 22.97
CA ALA A 98 -0.50 -10.21 23.07
C ALA A 98 -0.79 -9.40 24.35
N GLY A 99 -1.93 -9.62 24.99
CA GLY A 99 -2.31 -8.94 26.23
C GLY A 99 -2.78 -7.50 25.98
N SER A 100 -2.35 -6.57 26.84
CA SER A 100 -2.77 -5.16 26.77
C SER A 100 -1.58 -4.22 26.76
N LEU A 101 -1.72 -3.13 26.00
CA LEU A 101 -0.84 -1.98 26.03
C LEU A 101 -1.22 -1.10 27.23
N ALA A 102 -0.36 -1.08 28.25
CA ALA A 102 -0.58 -0.34 29.49
C ALA A 102 -0.78 1.18 29.25
N ALA A 103 -1.53 1.82 30.13
CA ALA A 103 -1.63 3.29 30.17
C ALA A 103 -0.25 3.93 30.33
N GLY A 104 0.05 4.97 29.55
CA GLY A 104 1.38 5.60 29.50
C GLY A 104 2.50 4.70 28.93
N GLY A 105 2.19 3.47 28.51
CA GLY A 105 3.15 2.48 28.04
C GLY A 105 3.38 2.51 26.52
N ASN A 106 4.28 1.65 26.06
CA ASN A 106 4.48 1.37 24.64
C ASN A 106 4.72 -0.12 24.38
N SER A 107 4.61 -0.55 23.12
CA SER A 107 4.79 -1.95 22.71
C SER A 107 6.22 -2.47 22.77
N GLY A 108 7.20 -1.61 23.06
CA GLY A 108 8.55 -1.83 22.60
C GLY A 108 8.63 -1.79 21.07
N GLU A 109 9.80 -2.05 20.53
CA GLU A 109 9.99 -2.07 19.08
C GLU A 109 9.31 -3.27 18.43
N ILE A 110 8.70 -3.04 17.29
CA ILE A 110 8.23 -4.06 16.37
C ILE A 110 9.12 -3.91 15.14
N GLN A 111 10.12 -4.77 15.04
CA GLN A 111 11.03 -4.84 13.90
C GLN A 111 10.41 -5.73 12.83
N SER A 112 10.19 -5.17 11.65
CA SER A 112 9.57 -5.88 10.55
C SER A 112 10.31 -5.64 9.24
N ARG A 113 10.09 -6.55 8.29
CA ARG A 113 10.55 -6.46 6.91
C ARG A 113 9.43 -6.85 5.97
N TYR A 114 9.45 -6.31 4.77
CA TYR A 114 8.69 -6.82 3.65
C TYR A 114 9.53 -6.86 2.38
N ALA A 115 9.26 -7.81 1.50
CA ALA A 115 9.91 -7.98 0.22
C ALA A 115 8.90 -8.37 -0.85
N ASN A 116 9.15 -8.02 -2.11
CA ASN A 116 8.50 -8.68 -3.22
C ASN A 116 8.83 -10.17 -3.21
N THR A 117 7.93 -11.02 -3.69
CA THR A 117 8.16 -12.47 -3.71
C THR A 117 9.35 -12.87 -4.59
N ASP A 118 9.69 -12.05 -5.58
CA ASP A 118 10.84 -12.20 -6.47
C ASP A 118 12.06 -11.37 -6.02
N TRP A 119 11.99 -10.71 -4.85
CA TRP A 119 13.03 -9.81 -4.32
C TRP A 119 13.39 -8.65 -5.25
N SER A 120 12.48 -8.27 -6.16
CA SER A 120 12.65 -7.08 -6.97
C SER A 120 12.63 -5.82 -6.10
N THR A 121 13.39 -4.82 -6.55
CA THR A 121 13.63 -3.57 -5.86
C THR A 121 12.36 -2.72 -5.76
N PHE A 122 12.16 -2.09 -4.60
CA PHE A 122 11.20 -1.03 -4.34
C PHE A 122 11.81 0.36 -4.53
N ASN A 123 10.95 1.34 -4.77
CA ASN A 123 11.29 2.74 -4.65
C ASN A 123 10.49 3.35 -3.49
N GLU A 124 10.94 3.19 -2.25
CA GLU A 124 10.17 3.62 -1.08
C GLU A 124 9.90 5.13 -1.02
N ALA A 125 10.59 5.97 -1.81
CA ALA A 125 10.40 7.41 -1.82
C ALA A 125 9.00 7.87 -2.26
N ASN A 126 8.22 7.00 -2.92
CA ASN A 126 6.84 7.25 -3.33
C ASN A 126 5.79 6.60 -2.41
N ASP A 127 6.20 6.10 -1.23
CA ASP A 127 5.27 5.49 -0.26
C ASP A 127 4.76 6.54 0.74
N HIS A 128 3.45 6.58 1.02
CA HIS A 128 2.84 7.56 1.94
C HIS A 128 3.42 7.48 3.37
N SER A 129 3.73 6.27 3.84
CA SER A 129 4.26 6.07 5.20
C SER A 129 5.77 6.22 5.33
N ILE A 130 6.54 6.31 4.23
CA ILE A 130 8.01 6.38 4.28
C ILE A 130 8.52 7.61 5.01
N GLY A 131 9.66 7.48 5.67
CA GLY A 131 10.47 8.62 6.13
C GLY A 131 11.92 8.22 6.37
N THR A 132 12.74 9.17 6.81
CA THR A 132 14.16 8.97 7.11
C THR A 132 14.45 8.98 8.61
N ASN A 133 13.42 8.76 9.44
CA ASN A 133 13.52 8.89 10.89
C ASN A 133 14.51 7.88 11.48
N SER A 134 15.61 8.39 12.04
CA SER A 134 16.51 7.67 12.93
C SER A 134 17.04 8.70 13.93
N PRO A 135 16.62 8.70 15.21
CA PRO A 135 15.90 7.64 15.96
C PRO A 135 14.37 7.59 15.72
N TYR A 136 13.65 6.78 16.52
CA TYR A 136 12.18 6.72 16.53
C TYR A 136 11.56 8.10 16.76
N ALA A 137 10.57 8.46 15.94
CA ALA A 137 9.79 9.69 16.09
C ALA A 137 8.32 9.46 15.73
N ASP A 138 7.44 10.31 16.26
CA ASP A 138 6.01 10.27 15.95
C ASP A 138 5.77 10.38 14.43
N LYS A 139 4.95 9.49 13.88
CA LYS A 139 4.69 9.41 12.44
C LYS A 139 3.20 9.39 12.16
N SER A 140 2.67 10.52 11.69
CA SER A 140 1.23 10.68 11.42
C SER A 140 0.79 10.06 10.10
N THR A 141 1.69 9.77 9.17
CA THR A 141 1.35 9.04 7.93
C THR A 141 1.31 7.52 8.12
N ILE A 142 1.51 7.03 9.35
CA ILE A 142 1.18 5.66 9.77
C ILE A 142 -0.03 5.77 10.69
N THR A 143 -1.08 5.03 10.38
CA THR A 143 -2.38 5.18 11.04
C THR A 143 -2.64 4.06 12.04
N LEU A 144 -3.31 4.39 13.14
CA LEU A 144 -3.84 3.39 14.09
C LEU A 144 -5.35 3.37 14.08
N TYR A 145 -5.89 2.18 14.28
CA TYR A 145 -7.32 1.95 14.46
C TYR A 145 -7.56 1.21 15.75
N ARG A 146 -8.71 1.49 16.37
CA ARG A 146 -9.27 0.67 17.43
C ARG A 146 -10.61 0.12 16.98
N ASN A 147 -10.76 -1.20 16.92
CA ASN A 147 -11.96 -1.87 16.44
C ASN A 147 -12.42 -1.33 15.06
N GLY A 148 -11.45 -1.05 14.18
CA GLY A 148 -11.70 -0.52 12.84
C GLY A 148 -11.92 1.00 12.74
N VAL A 149 -11.99 1.73 13.85
CA VAL A 149 -12.14 3.19 13.85
C VAL A 149 -10.78 3.86 13.93
N LEU A 150 -10.49 4.84 13.07
CA LEU A 150 -9.24 5.60 13.07
C LEU A 150 -9.09 6.38 14.38
N VAL A 151 -7.94 6.22 15.05
CA VAL A 151 -7.63 6.88 16.34
C VAL A 151 -6.30 7.64 16.33
N TRP A 152 -5.47 7.44 15.30
CA TRP A 152 -4.23 8.19 15.11
C TRP A 152 -3.84 8.27 13.63
N GLY A 153 -3.25 9.40 13.25
CA GLY A 153 -2.63 9.60 11.95
C GLY A 153 -3.62 10.06 10.87
N THR A 154 -3.15 10.06 9.63
CA THR A 154 -3.87 10.51 8.45
C THR A 154 -3.72 9.48 7.35
N GLU A 155 -4.85 8.91 6.92
CA GLU A 155 -4.89 8.04 5.75
C GLU A 155 -4.46 8.80 4.48
N PRO A 156 -3.93 8.11 3.46
CA PRO A 156 -3.66 8.72 2.16
C PRO A 156 -4.91 9.37 1.59
N LEU A 157 -4.75 10.55 0.97
CA LEU A 157 -5.83 11.16 0.21
C LEU A 157 -6.18 10.26 -0.97
N THR A 158 -7.46 10.10 -1.27
CA THR A 158 -7.89 9.35 -2.46
C THR A 158 -7.35 10.03 -3.73
N GLU A 159 -6.75 9.26 -4.64
CA GLU A 159 -6.40 9.79 -5.96
C GLU A 159 -7.65 9.89 -6.82
N ALA A 160 -7.84 11.05 -7.45
CA ALA A 160 -8.85 11.17 -8.49
C ALA A 160 -8.47 10.23 -9.65
N PRO A 161 -9.42 9.43 -10.18
CA PRO A 161 -9.11 8.53 -11.28
C PRO A 161 -8.57 9.33 -12.48
N VAL A 162 -7.44 8.89 -13.03
CA VAL A 162 -6.89 9.48 -14.25
C VAL A 162 -7.75 9.04 -15.44
N ILE A 163 -8.79 9.83 -15.73
CA ILE A 163 -9.76 9.56 -16.80
C ILE A 163 -9.36 10.15 -18.16
N LYS A 164 -8.21 10.82 -18.25
CA LYS A 164 -7.71 11.43 -19.49
C LYS A 164 -6.23 11.15 -19.69
N LEU A 165 -5.93 10.30 -20.66
CA LEU A 165 -4.57 10.11 -21.17
C LEU A 165 -4.46 10.77 -22.55
N LYS A 166 -3.64 11.81 -22.69
CA LYS A 166 -3.29 12.36 -24.02
C LYS A 166 -2.08 11.59 -24.56
N ILE A 167 -2.30 10.80 -25.60
CA ILE A 167 -1.22 10.13 -26.33
C ILE A 167 -1.05 10.81 -27.68
N PHE A 168 0.17 11.26 -27.98
CA PHE A 168 0.53 11.79 -29.29
C PHE A 168 1.12 10.66 -30.14
N SER A 169 0.40 10.25 -31.19
CA SER A 169 0.89 9.32 -32.20
C SER A 169 1.21 10.08 -33.46
N ALA A 170 2.45 9.97 -33.93
CA ALA A 170 2.88 10.66 -35.14
C ALA A 170 2.32 10.03 -36.42
N ARG A 171 1.78 8.79 -36.39
CA ARG A 171 1.46 8.06 -37.63
C ARG A 171 0.21 7.17 -37.69
N ARG A 172 -0.45 6.74 -36.60
CA ARG A 172 -1.66 5.87 -36.66
C ARG A 172 -2.56 5.95 -35.41
N ALA A 173 -3.84 5.55 -35.56
CA ALA A 173 -4.84 5.46 -34.50
C ALA A 173 -4.41 4.47 -33.39
N ILE A 174 -4.64 4.88 -32.14
CA ILE A 174 -4.45 4.05 -30.94
C ILE A 174 -5.85 3.63 -30.48
N CYS A 175 -6.08 2.33 -30.32
CA CYS A 175 -7.31 1.81 -29.75
C CYS A 175 -7.13 1.62 -28.24
N PHE A 176 -8.05 2.17 -27.47
CA PHE A 176 -8.19 1.90 -26.05
C PHE A 176 -9.37 0.95 -25.87
N GLN A 177 -9.16 -0.15 -25.16
CA GLN A 177 -10.28 -0.93 -24.66
C GLN A 177 -10.44 -0.60 -23.18
N TYR A 178 -11.46 0.21 -22.87
CA TYR A 178 -11.87 0.46 -21.50
C TYR A 178 -12.70 -0.73 -21.05
N HIS A 179 -12.31 -1.34 -19.94
CA HIS A 179 -13.15 -2.30 -19.26
C HIS A 179 -14.10 -1.56 -18.32
N PRO A 180 -15.42 -1.83 -18.38
CA PRO A 180 -16.42 -1.10 -17.59
C PRO A 180 -16.25 -1.23 -16.07
N ASP A 181 -15.50 -2.24 -15.61
CA ASP A 181 -15.35 -2.57 -14.20
C ASP A 181 -14.40 -1.62 -13.44
N GLY A 182 -13.57 -0.82 -14.13
CA GLY A 182 -12.65 0.12 -13.51
C GLY A 182 -11.49 -0.52 -12.73
N PHE A 183 -11.40 -1.85 -12.72
CA PHE A 183 -10.38 -2.63 -12.00
C PHE A 183 -9.41 -3.33 -12.94
N THR A 184 -9.79 -3.55 -14.19
CA THR A 184 -8.87 -4.12 -15.19
C THR A 184 -8.06 -3.04 -15.89
N PRO A 185 -6.73 -3.23 -16.04
CA PRO A 185 -5.87 -2.33 -16.80
C PRO A 185 -6.42 -2.03 -18.19
N ALA A 186 -6.49 -0.76 -18.56
CA ALA A 186 -6.71 -0.37 -19.94
C ALA A 186 -5.48 -0.78 -20.77
N TYR A 187 -5.68 -1.64 -21.77
CA TYR A 187 -4.60 -2.06 -22.66
C TYR A 187 -4.45 -1.10 -23.85
N LEU A 188 -3.21 -0.79 -24.19
CA LEU A 188 -2.85 -0.05 -25.39
C LEU A 188 -2.52 -1.04 -26.51
N TYR A 189 -3.37 -1.09 -27.54
CA TYR A 189 -3.11 -1.89 -28.73
C TYR A 189 -2.46 -1.05 -29.82
N GLY A 190 -1.45 -1.62 -30.50
CA GLY A 190 -0.75 -0.95 -31.59
C GLY A 190 -0.17 -1.92 -32.62
N ASP A 191 -0.11 -1.48 -33.86
CA ASP A 191 0.44 -2.22 -35.00
C ASP A 191 1.96 -1.97 -35.13
N GLY A 192 2.77 -3.01 -34.91
CA GLY A 192 4.17 -3.07 -35.36
C GLY A 192 5.23 -2.38 -34.48
N ALA A 193 6.48 -2.45 -34.96
CA ALA A 193 7.73 -2.26 -34.21
C ALA A 193 7.92 -0.89 -33.51
N THR A 194 7.15 0.14 -33.86
CA THR A 194 7.29 1.51 -33.32
C THR A 194 6.57 1.70 -31.98
N THR A 195 5.63 0.83 -31.61
CA THR A 195 4.92 0.85 -30.31
C THR A 195 5.78 0.34 -29.15
N LYS A 196 6.89 -0.36 -29.45
CA LYS A 196 7.86 -0.85 -28.46
C LYS A 196 8.51 0.27 -27.63
N GLY A 197 8.59 1.51 -28.13
CA GLY A 197 9.23 2.63 -27.41
C GLY A 197 8.35 3.25 -26.32
N ILE A 198 7.04 3.36 -26.58
CA ILE A 198 6.06 3.99 -25.66
C ILE A 198 5.62 2.99 -24.59
N LEU A 199 5.38 1.73 -24.98
CA LEU A 199 5.05 0.64 -24.04
C LEU A 199 6.20 0.32 -23.08
N LYS A 200 7.45 0.65 -23.44
CA LYS A 200 8.64 0.46 -22.58
C LYS A 200 8.67 1.35 -21.33
N LYS A 201 7.85 2.40 -21.26
CA LYS A 201 7.72 3.29 -20.09
C LYS A 201 6.58 2.91 -19.14
N LEU A 202 5.74 1.95 -19.53
CA LEU A 202 4.67 1.43 -18.67
C LEU A 202 5.19 0.19 -17.90
N PRO A 203 4.68 -0.07 -16.68
CA PRO A 203 4.96 -1.31 -15.97
C PRO A 203 4.66 -2.53 -16.83
N SER A 204 5.37 -3.65 -16.62
CA SER A 204 5.29 -4.86 -17.47
C SER A 204 3.86 -5.37 -17.67
N ASP A 205 3.02 -5.16 -16.67
CA ASP A 205 1.67 -5.71 -16.57
C ASP A 205 0.66 -4.99 -17.50
N TYR A 206 1.07 -3.87 -18.12
CA TYR A 206 0.27 -3.09 -19.07
C TYR A 206 0.68 -3.32 -20.54
N ARG A 207 1.58 -4.28 -20.81
CA ARG A 207 2.14 -4.52 -22.15
C ARG A 207 1.51 -5.76 -22.79
N THR A 208 0.38 -5.62 -23.48
CA THR A 208 -0.12 -6.69 -24.35
C THR A 208 -0.08 -6.27 -25.82
N PHE A 209 0.58 -7.09 -26.64
CA PHE A 209 0.62 -6.90 -28.09
C PHE A 209 -0.48 -7.76 -28.71
N ALA A 210 -1.58 -7.14 -29.11
CA ALA A 210 -2.53 -7.75 -30.03
C ALA A 210 -2.82 -6.79 -31.18
N PRO A 211 -2.97 -7.28 -32.42
CA PRO A 211 -3.46 -6.47 -33.52
C PRO A 211 -4.89 -6.00 -33.19
N CYS A 212 -5.25 -4.78 -33.60
CA CYS A 212 -6.61 -4.29 -33.48
C CYS A 212 -7.56 -5.27 -34.19
N LYS A 213 -8.25 -6.14 -33.44
CA LYS A 213 -9.37 -6.90 -34.00
C LYS A 213 -10.47 -5.89 -34.31
N SER A 214 -11.04 -5.98 -35.51
CA SER A 214 -12.19 -5.17 -35.91
C SER A 214 -13.28 -5.24 -34.82
N PRO A 215 -13.94 -4.12 -34.51
CA PRO A 215 -15.04 -4.13 -33.53
C PRO A 215 -16.13 -5.12 -33.99
N PRO A 216 -16.79 -5.83 -33.05
CA PRO A 216 -17.91 -6.69 -33.40
C PRO A 216 -18.98 -5.88 -34.14
N ARG A 217 -19.51 -6.47 -35.23
CA ARG A 217 -20.55 -5.84 -36.04
C ARG A 217 -21.76 -5.52 -35.14
N PRO A 218 -22.32 -4.29 -35.17
CA PRO A 218 -23.51 -4.00 -34.38
C PRO A 218 -24.64 -4.96 -34.77
N PRO A 219 -25.49 -5.39 -33.83
CA PRO A 219 -26.62 -6.25 -34.13
C PRO A 219 -27.48 -5.57 -35.20
N ARG A 220 -27.84 -6.35 -36.23
CA ARG A 220 -28.71 -5.88 -37.30
C ARG A 220 -30.07 -5.57 -36.68
N LEU A 221 -30.45 -4.29 -36.64
CA LEU A 221 -31.82 -3.90 -36.34
C LEU A 221 -32.71 -4.51 -37.45
N THR A 222 -33.46 -5.55 -37.10
CA THR A 222 -34.59 -6.00 -37.90
C THR A 222 -35.70 -4.97 -37.72
N THR A 223 -36.05 -4.28 -38.79
CA THR A 223 -37.25 -3.43 -38.89
C THR A 223 -38.50 -4.26 -38.79
#